data_AF-A0A3B8X7L8-F1
#
_entry.id   AF-A0A3B8X7L8-F1
#
_cell.length_a   1.000
_cell.length_b   1.000
_cell.length_c   1.000
_cell.angle_alpha   90.00
_cell.angle_beta   90.00
_cell.angle_gamma   90.00
#
_symmetry.space_group_name_H-M   'P 1'
#
loop_
_entity.id
_entity.type
_entity.pdbx_description
1 polymer ?
#
loop_
_entity_poly.entity_id
_entity_poly.type
_entity_poly.pdbx_seq_one_letter_code
_entity_poly.pdbx_strand_id
1 'polypeptide(L)' 'QGCIKMRLTPIEAFNAVTLNSAYAMGLSDRYGSVTRGKKAALILTEPGWDLTKLAYQYETPFIRKVFF' A
#
# COMPACT_ATOMS: atom_id res chain seq x y z
N GLN A 1 -1.54 8.90 8.01
CA GLN A 1 -2.67 9.81 8.35
C GLN A 1 -4.03 9.12 8.37
N GLY A 2 -4.32 8.15 7.47
CA GLY A 2 -5.60 7.42 7.49
C GLY A 2 -5.94 6.78 8.83
N CYS A 3 -5.00 6.08 9.47
CA CYS A 3 -5.26 5.44 10.77
C CYS A 3 -5.61 6.43 11.89
N ILE A 4 -4.91 7.57 11.94
CA ILE A 4 -5.08 8.58 13.00
C ILE A 4 -6.33 9.43 12.77
N LYS A 5 -6.52 9.95 11.55
CA LYS A 5 -7.59 10.90 11.25
C LYS A 5 -8.92 10.22 10.92
N MET A 6 -8.87 9.06 10.28
CA MET A 6 -10.07 8.34 9.82
C MET A 6 -10.39 7.13 10.70
N ARG A 7 -9.63 6.94 11.80
CA ARG A 7 -9.80 5.82 12.76
C ARG A 7 -9.75 4.44 12.10
N LEU A 8 -8.97 4.31 11.03
CA LEU A 8 -8.74 3.04 10.34
C LEU A 8 -7.69 2.21 11.07
N THR A 9 -7.84 0.90 11.00
CA THR A 9 -6.74 -0.01 11.32
C THR A 9 -5.65 0.07 10.23
N PRO A 10 -4.39 -0.31 10.53
CA PRO A 10 -3.32 -0.35 9.52
C PRO A 10 -3.68 -1.16 8.27
N ILE A 11 -4.39 -2.28 8.45
CA ILE A 11 -4.80 -3.14 7.34
C ILE A 11 -5.90 -2.48 6.48
N GLU A 12 -6.87 -1.82 7.09
CA GLU A 12 -7.90 -1.08 6.34
C GLU A 12 -7.31 0.10 5.59
N ALA A 13 -6.40 0.84 6.20
CA ALA A 13 -5.70 1.94 5.55
C ALA A 13 -4.85 1.43 4.36
N PHE A 14 -4.19 0.27 4.49
CA PHE A 14 -3.41 -0.32 3.40
C PHE A 14 -4.31 -0.82 2.25
N ASN A 15 -5.42 -1.49 2.57
CA ASN A 15 -6.40 -1.92 1.56
C ASN A 15 -7.05 -0.72 0.86
N ALA A 16 -7.26 0.39 1.57
CA ALA A 16 -7.79 1.62 1.00
C ALA A 16 -6.89 2.21 -0.09
N VAL A 17 -5.56 2.10 0.04
CA VAL A 17 -4.56 2.62 -0.92
C VAL A 17 -4.05 1.59 -1.92
N THR A 18 -4.62 0.38 -1.92
CA THR A 18 -4.26 -0.69 -2.88
C THR A 18 -5.51 -1.24 -3.57
N LEU A 19 -6.18 -2.22 -2.95
CA LEU A 19 -7.34 -2.91 -3.51
C LEU A 19 -8.50 -1.97 -3.80
N ASN A 20 -8.89 -1.15 -2.82
CA ASN A 20 -10.08 -0.32 -2.93
C ASN A 20 -9.88 0.83 -3.91
N SER A 21 -8.69 1.43 -3.96
CA SER A 21 -8.37 2.49 -4.92
C SER A 21 -8.28 1.93 -6.34
N ALA A 22 -7.68 0.77 -6.55
CA ALA A 22 -7.68 0.11 -7.86
C ALA A 22 -9.11 -0.20 -8.32
N TYR A 23 -9.97 -0.68 -7.42
CA TYR A 23 -11.39 -0.91 -7.72
C TYR A 23 -12.13 0.38 -8.05
N ALA A 24 -12.00 1.42 -7.23
CA ALA A 24 -12.64 2.73 -7.42
C ALA A 24 -12.23 3.39 -8.74
N MET A 25 -11.01 3.12 -9.24
CA MET A 25 -10.50 3.64 -10.50
C MET A 25 -10.81 2.75 -11.72
N GLY A 26 -11.50 1.61 -11.54
CA GLY A 26 -11.76 0.66 -12.62
C GLY A 26 -10.50 -0.05 -13.13
N LEU A 27 -9.48 -0.19 -12.28
CA LEU A 27 -8.16 -0.78 -12.58
C LEU A 27 -7.90 -2.06 -11.77
N SER A 28 -8.92 -2.61 -11.09
CA SER A 28 -8.79 -3.79 -10.23
C SER A 28 -8.39 -5.07 -10.99
N ASP A 29 -8.58 -5.10 -12.31
CA ASP A 29 -8.13 -6.17 -13.20
C ASP A 29 -6.60 -6.19 -13.38
N ARG A 30 -5.96 -5.01 -13.38
CA ARG A 30 -4.53 -4.84 -13.69
C ARG A 30 -3.67 -4.39 -12.51
N TYR A 31 -4.26 -3.79 -11.48
CA TYR A 31 -3.57 -3.19 -10.33
C TYR A 31 -4.19 -3.60 -8.98
N GLY A 32 -3.62 -3.11 -7.88
CA GLY A 32 -4.16 -3.22 -6.53
C GLY A 32 -3.84 -4.51 -5.77
N SER A 33 -3.24 -5.52 -6.43
CA SER A 33 -2.81 -6.76 -5.77
C SER A 33 -1.60 -7.38 -6.47
N VAL A 34 -0.89 -8.24 -5.73
CA VAL A 34 0.26 -9.01 -6.25
C VAL A 34 -0.23 -10.38 -6.69
N THR A 35 -0.69 -10.48 -7.94
CA THR A 35 -1.18 -11.73 -8.53
C THR A 35 -0.66 -11.88 -9.96
N ARG A 36 -0.56 -13.13 -10.44
CA ARG A 36 -0.15 -13.39 -11.83
C ARG A 36 -1.06 -12.67 -12.83
N GLY A 37 -0.46 -12.12 -13.88
CA GLY A 37 -1.17 -11.40 -14.95
C GLY A 37 -1.41 -9.90 -14.68
N LYS A 38 -1.23 -9.43 -13.44
CA LYS A 38 -1.29 -7.99 -13.12
C LYS A 38 0.04 -7.29 -13.38
N LYS A 39 0.00 -5.96 -13.51
CA LYS A 39 1.22 -5.15 -13.65
C LYS A 39 2.07 -5.19 -12.39
N ALA A 40 3.38 -5.12 -12.58
CA ALA A 40 4.37 -5.13 -11.50
C ALA A 40 4.53 -3.75 -10.83
N ALA A 41 3.41 -3.13 -10.45
CA ALA A 41 3.39 -1.87 -9.71
C ALA A 41 3.62 -2.14 -8.22
N LEU A 42 4.89 -2.28 -7.83
CA LEU A 42 5.30 -2.75 -6.49
C LEU A 42 6.29 -1.78 -5.83
N ILE A 43 6.24 -1.73 -4.51
CA ILE A 43 7.21 -1.02 -3.66
C ILE A 43 7.95 -2.07 -2.84
N LEU A 44 9.27 -2.08 -2.95
CA LEU A 44 10.15 -2.85 -2.07
C LEU A 44 10.60 -1.94 -0.93
N THR A 45 10.35 -2.36 0.31
CA THR A 45 10.74 -1.63 1.51
C THR A 45 12.13 -2.05 1.98
N GLU A 46 12.73 -1.24 2.87
CA GLU A 46 13.85 -1.70 3.68
C GLU A 46 13.44 -2.89 4.57
N PRO A 47 14.39 -3.77 4.96
CA PRO A 47 14.11 -4.88 5.86
C PRO A 47 13.50 -4.42 7.21
N GLY A 48 12.60 -5.22 7.76
CA GLY A 48 12.00 -4.95 9.07
C GLY A 48 10.85 -3.94 9.07
N TRP A 49 10.38 -3.50 7.90
CA TRP A 49 9.16 -2.70 7.77
C TRP A 49 7.92 -3.59 7.75
N ASP A 50 6.90 -3.21 8.53
CA ASP A 50 5.60 -3.88 8.62
C ASP A 50 4.46 -2.86 8.44
N LEU A 51 3.22 -3.34 8.36
CA LEU A 51 2.04 -2.48 8.15
C LEU A 51 1.85 -1.43 9.26
N THR A 52 2.25 -1.75 10.49
CA THR A 52 2.13 -0.83 11.62
C THR A 52 3.13 0.31 11.48
N LYS A 53 4.39 0.01 11.14
CA LYS A 53 5.42 1.03 10.87
C LYS A 53 5.01 1.91 9.70
N LEU A 54 4.49 1.33 8.62
CA LEU A 54 3.95 2.09 7.48
C LEU A 54 2.79 3.01 7.89
N ALA A 55 1.96 2.59 8.84
CA ALA A 55 0.80 3.36 9.28
C ALA A 55 1.15 4.53 10.24
N TYR A 56 2.18 4.37 11.08
CA TYR A 56 2.44 5.30 12.20
C TYR A 56 3.80 5.99 12.17
N GLN A 57 4.80 5.47 11.44
CA GLN A 57 6.09 6.15 11.30
C GLN A 57 6.03 7.14 10.14
N TYR A 58 5.92 8.41 10.51
CA TYR A 58 5.95 9.52 9.57
C TYR A 58 7.39 10.02 9.42
N GLU A 59 7.72 10.55 8.24
CA GLU A 59 9.01 11.22 7.95
C GLU A 59 10.26 10.32 7.87
N THR A 60 10.12 9.01 8.08
CA THR A 60 11.23 8.06 7.89
C THR A 60 11.17 7.47 6.49
N PRO A 61 12.21 7.65 5.64
CA PRO A 61 12.26 7.02 4.32
C PRO A 61 12.41 5.50 4.47
N PHE A 62 11.58 4.75 3.75
CA PHE A 62 11.54 3.29 3.85
C PHE A 62 11.53 2.56 2.52
N ILE A 63 11.39 3.30 1.42
CA ILE A 63 11.29 2.73 0.08
C ILE A 63 12.71 2.45 -0.42
N ARG A 64 13.01 1.17 -0.64
CA ARG A 64 14.27 0.72 -1.23
C ARG A 64 14.24 0.78 -2.75
N LYS A 65 13.11 0.38 -3.36
CA LYS A 65 12.94 0.37 -4.82
C LYS A 65 11.47 0.42 -5.22
N VAL A 66 11.19 1.02 -6.37
CA VAL A 66 9.86 1.06 -6.99
C VAL A 66 9.92 0.31 -8.34
N PHE A 67 8.89 -0.47 -8.62
CA PHE A 67 8.66 -1.19 -9.86
C PHE A 67 7.36 -0.68 -10.51
N PHE A 68 7.30 -0.67 -11.86
CA PHE A 68 6.17 -0.16 -12.65
C PHE A 68 5.64 -1.22 -13.63
#